data_AF-A0A954MDK2-F1
#
_entry.id   AF-A0A954MDK2-F1
#
_cell.length_a   1.000
_cell.length_b   1.000
_cell.length_c   1.000
_cell.angle_alpha   90.00
_cell.angle_beta   90.00
_cell.angle_gamma   90.00
#
_symmetry.space_group_name_H-M   'P 1'
#
loop_
_entity.id
_entity.type
_entity.pdbx_description
1 polymer ?
#
loop_
_entity_poly.entity_id
_entity_poly.type
_entity_poly.pdbx_seq_one_letter_code
_entity_poly.pdbx_strand_id
1 'polypeptide(L)'
;MSLPKLKSQEIPFDHPESINMFRPTAEKPLVATLAAIEMYQQQTILQCLQILQQEADKHNGLDYLQVFEDDSKPENLWFIEDEEGGAITSLLPSDY
;
A
#
# COMPACT_ATOMS: atom_id res chain seq x y z
N MET A 1 1.35 -19.62 -0.98
CA MET A 1 1.56 -18.59 -2.02
C MET A 1 2.65 -17.67 -1.49
N SER A 2 3.56 -17.20 -2.34
CA SER A 2 4.53 -16.17 -1.96
C SER A 2 3.82 -14.82 -1.81
N LEU A 3 4.31 -13.98 -0.90
CA LEU A 3 3.83 -12.60 -0.83
C LEU A 3 4.31 -11.80 -2.05
N PRO A 4 3.50 -10.86 -2.56
CA PRO A 4 3.94 -9.85 -3.50
C PRO A 4 5.15 -9.08 -2.98
N LYS A 5 6.00 -8.61 -3.88
CA LYS A 5 7.23 -7.87 -3.54
C LYS A 5 6.97 -6.37 -3.59
N LEU A 6 7.38 -5.65 -2.55
CA LEU A 6 7.34 -4.19 -2.55
C LEU A 6 8.37 -3.65 -3.55
N LYS A 7 7.93 -2.77 -4.46
CA LYS A 7 8.80 -2.04 -5.37
C LYS A 7 9.44 -0.85 -4.64
N SER A 8 10.56 -0.37 -5.17
CA SER A 8 11.05 0.96 -4.80
C SER A 8 9.97 2.01 -5.09
N GLN A 9 9.71 2.87 -4.11
CA GLN A 9 8.81 4.01 -4.26
C GLN A 9 9.32 5.01 -5.31
N GLU A 10 8.42 5.85 -5.82
CA GLU A 10 8.71 6.76 -6.93
C GLU A 10 9.69 7.86 -6.54
N ILE A 11 9.54 8.42 -5.35
CA ILE A 11 10.40 9.47 -4.80
C ILE A 11 11.40 8.92 -3.77
N PRO A 12 12.57 9.58 -3.56
CA PRO A 12 13.51 9.19 -2.52
C PRO A 12 12.91 9.21 -1.10
N PHE A 13 13.40 8.34 -0.20
CA PHE A 13 12.93 8.27 1.19
C PHE A 13 13.19 9.55 2.01
N ASP A 14 14.18 10.34 1.64
CA ASP A 14 14.50 11.63 2.26
C ASP A 14 13.75 12.81 1.63
N HIS A 15 12.87 12.55 0.65
CA HIS A 15 12.03 13.57 0.05
C HIS A 15 11.01 14.10 1.07
N PRO A 16 10.71 15.42 1.10
CA PRO A 16 9.76 16.01 2.05
C PRO A 16 8.33 15.44 2.00
N GLU A 17 7.96 14.77 0.90
CA GLU A 17 6.65 14.13 0.72
C GLU A 17 6.64 12.64 1.14
N SER A 18 7.80 12.05 1.46
CA SER A 18 7.87 10.71 2.04
C SER A 18 7.50 10.74 3.53
N ILE A 19 6.23 11.01 3.82
CA ILE A 19 5.71 11.22 5.18
C ILE A 19 4.64 10.19 5.60
N ASN A 20 4.21 9.33 4.69
CA ASN A 20 3.09 8.42 4.90
C ASN A 20 3.52 7.20 5.71
N MET A 21 2.66 6.76 6.63
CA MET A 21 3.00 5.74 7.63
C MET A 21 2.23 4.44 7.44
N PHE A 22 1.18 4.45 6.62
CA PHE A 22 0.26 3.35 6.34
C PHE A 22 -0.30 2.72 7.62
N ARG A 23 -0.70 3.56 8.58
CA ARG A 23 -1.25 3.15 9.89
C ARG A 23 -2.76 3.41 9.95
N PRO A 24 -3.60 2.37 9.80
CA PRO A 24 -5.04 2.56 9.88
C PRO A 24 -5.48 3.03 11.26
N THR A 25 -6.39 4.00 11.30
CA THR A 25 -7.10 4.45 12.50
C THR A 25 -8.61 4.41 12.25
N ALA A 26 -9.41 4.83 13.23
CA ALA A 26 -10.86 4.95 13.03
C ALA A 26 -11.20 6.06 12.00
N GLU A 27 -10.39 7.12 11.96
CA GLU A 27 -10.53 8.27 11.09
C GLU A 27 -9.87 8.05 9.72
N LYS A 28 -8.85 7.19 9.66
CA LYS A 28 -8.17 6.78 8.42
C LYS A 28 -8.17 5.25 8.29
N PRO A 29 -9.30 4.63 7.91
CA PRO A 29 -9.42 3.19 7.85
C PRO A 29 -8.62 2.59 6.68
N LEU A 30 -8.27 1.31 6.78
CA LEU A 30 -7.89 0.52 5.61
C LEU A 30 -9.15 0.09 4.88
N VAL A 31 -9.23 0.43 3.59
CA VAL A 31 -10.25 -0.06 2.67
C VAL A 31 -9.60 -0.74 1.48
N ALA A 32 -10.30 -1.69 0.87
CA ALA A 32 -9.83 -2.37 -0.32
C ALA A 32 -10.95 -2.50 -1.35
N THR A 33 -10.64 -2.34 -2.62
CA THR A 33 -11.61 -2.61 -3.70
C THR A 33 -11.94 -4.10 -3.75
N LEU A 34 -13.13 -4.43 -4.25
CA LEU A 34 -13.52 -5.83 -4.42
C LEU A 34 -12.55 -6.57 -5.36
N ALA A 35 -12.12 -5.94 -6.44
CA ALA A 35 -11.20 -6.54 -7.40
C ALA A 35 -9.82 -6.84 -6.77
N ALA A 36 -9.30 -5.94 -5.92
CA ALA A 36 -8.07 -6.19 -5.18
C ALA A 36 -8.21 -7.36 -4.20
N ILE A 37 -9.34 -7.44 -3.47
CA ILE A 37 -9.63 -8.57 -2.57
C ILE A 37 -9.74 -9.88 -3.33
N GLU A 38 -10.41 -9.90 -4.49
CA GLU A 38 -10.55 -11.11 -5.32
C GLU A 38 -9.21 -11.58 -5.88
N MET A 39 -8.37 -10.65 -6.33
CA MET A 39 -7.08 -10.98 -6.94
C MET A 39 -6.03 -11.42 -5.92
N TYR A 40 -5.89 -10.68 -4.81
CA TYR A 40 -4.81 -10.85 -3.84
C TYR A 40 -5.23 -11.55 -2.56
N GLN A 41 -6.53 -11.63 -2.25
CA GLN A 41 -7.09 -12.08 -0.98
C GLN A 41 -6.82 -11.10 0.17
N GLN A 42 -7.78 -10.99 1.07
CA GLN A 42 -7.72 -10.08 2.22
C GLN A 42 -6.49 -10.32 3.10
N GLN A 43 -6.10 -11.58 3.32
CA GLN A 43 -4.93 -11.90 4.14
C GLN A 43 -3.62 -11.34 3.55
N THR A 44 -3.44 -11.45 2.23
CA THR A 44 -2.26 -10.91 1.55
C THR A 44 -2.21 -9.38 1.65
N ILE A 45 -3.34 -8.71 1.46
CA ILE A 45 -3.44 -7.24 1.60
C ILE A 45 -3.00 -6.81 3.01
N LEU A 46 -3.46 -7.51 4.06
CA LEU A 46 -3.04 -7.21 5.43
C LEU A 46 -1.54 -7.45 5.67
N GLN A 47 -0.96 -8.48 5.04
CA GLN A 47 0.47 -8.75 5.13
C GLN A 47 1.30 -7.70 4.38
N CYS A 48 0.85 -7.24 3.22
CA CYS A 48 1.47 -6.13 2.49
C CYS A 48 1.41 -4.83 3.30
N LEU A 49 0.28 -4.53 3.96
CA LEU A 49 0.17 -3.38 4.85
C LEU A 49 1.20 -3.43 6.00
N GLN A 50 1.41 -4.60 6.61
CA GLN A 50 2.43 -4.76 7.65
C GLN A 50 3.84 -4.48 7.14
N ILE A 51 4.15 -4.86 5.89
CA ILE A 51 5.43 -4.55 5.25
C ILE A 51 5.57 -3.04 5.07
N LEU A 52 4.52 -2.35 4.60
CA LEU A 52 4.54 -0.88 4.45
C LEU A 52 4.80 -0.18 5.79
N GLN A 53 4.16 -0.63 6.87
CA GLN A 53 4.38 -0.07 8.21
C GLN A 53 5.83 -0.24 8.68
N GLN A 54 6.43 -1.40 8.42
CA GLN A 54 7.83 -1.66 8.77
C GLN A 54 8.80 -0.79 7.96
N GLU A 55 8.56 -0.63 6.66
CA GLU A 55 9.39 0.22 5.82
C GLU A 55 9.20 1.71 6.17
N ALA A 56 7.98 2.15 6.44
CA ALA A 56 7.72 3.50 6.92
C ALA A 56 8.43 3.79 8.26
N ASP A 57 8.42 2.84 9.21
CA ASP A 57 9.15 2.97 10.47
C ASP A 57 10.67 3.07 10.26
N LYS A 58 11.20 2.33 9.29
CA LYS A 58 12.63 2.32 8.96
C LYS A 58 13.08 3.59 8.25
N HIS A 59 12.23 4.17 7.42
CA HIS A 59 12.53 5.32 6.58
C HIS A 59 11.97 6.64 7.12
N ASN A 60 11.22 6.60 8.23
CA ASN A 60 10.49 7.73 8.81
C ASN A 60 9.47 8.35 7.85
N GLY A 61 8.76 7.49 7.13
CA GLY A 61 7.75 7.84 6.14
C GLY A 61 8.03 7.25 4.77
N LEU A 62 6.98 7.20 3.95
CA LEU A 62 6.97 6.70 2.59
C LEU A 62 6.19 7.66 1.68
N ASP A 63 6.39 7.51 0.38
CA ASP A 63 5.55 8.09 -0.65
C ASP A 63 4.09 7.63 -0.50
N TYR A 64 3.15 8.47 -0.91
CA TYR A 64 1.71 8.24 -0.72
C TYR A 64 1.21 7.01 -1.49
N LEU A 65 1.83 6.70 -2.64
CA LEU A 65 1.55 5.52 -3.45
C LEU A 65 2.66 4.48 -3.29
N GLN A 66 2.28 3.27 -2.87
CA GLN A 66 3.17 2.12 -2.77
C GLN A 66 2.67 0.99 -3.64
N VAL A 67 3.60 0.31 -4.32
CA VAL A 67 3.28 -0.71 -5.33
C VAL A 67 3.90 -2.04 -4.95
N PHE A 68 3.08 -3.08 -4.89
CA PHE A 68 3.51 -4.46 -4.79
C PHE A 68 3.35 -5.18 -6.13
N GLU A 69 4.41 -5.87 -6.56
CA GLU A 69 4.42 -6.68 -7.78
C GLU A 69 4.40 -8.18 -7.47
N ASP A 70 3.67 -8.94 -8.29
CA ASP A 70 3.61 -10.40 -8.27
C ASP A 70 3.58 -10.90 -9.71
N ASP A 71 4.65 -11.55 -10.16
CA ASP A 71 4.80 -12.08 -11.53
C ASP A 71 3.70 -13.11 -11.90
N SER A 72 2.96 -13.64 -10.92
CA SER A 72 1.85 -14.56 -11.14
C SER A 72 0.49 -13.87 -11.34
N LYS A 73 0.43 -12.53 -11.21
CA LYS A 73 -0.79 -11.74 -11.28
C LYS A 73 -0.77 -10.81 -12.49
N PRO A 74 -1.93 -10.52 -13.11
CA PRO A 74 -2.01 -9.65 -14.28
C PRO A 74 -1.80 -8.17 -13.94
N GLU A 75 -2.03 -7.78 -12.68
CA GLU A 75 -1.93 -6.40 -12.21
C GLU A 75 -1.22 -6.34 -10.86
N ASN A 76 -0.52 -5.23 -10.62
CA ASN A 76 0.12 -4.95 -9.34
C ASN A 76 -0.92 -4.57 -8.29
N LEU A 77 -0.58 -4.75 -7.01
CA LEU A 77 -1.40 -4.29 -5.90
C LEU A 77 -0.92 -2.91 -5.45
N TRP A 78 -1.78 -1.91 -5.53
CA TRP A 78 -1.48 -0.54 -5.07
C TRP A 78 -2.00 -0.32 -3.67
N PHE A 79 -1.28 0.51 -2.91
CA PHE A 79 -1.72 1.11 -1.67
C PHE A 79 -1.54 2.62 -1.78
N ILE A 80 -2.61 3.36 -1.53
CA ILE A 80 -2.63 4.82 -1.50
C ILE A 80 -2.98 5.25 -0.08
N GLU A 81 -2.13 6.03 0.57
CA GLU A 81 -2.50 6.74 1.80
C GLU A 81 -2.96 8.15 1.44
N ASP A 82 -4.26 8.42 1.57
CA ASP A 82 -4.81 9.75 1.38
C ASP A 82 -4.33 10.72 2.49
N GLU A 83 -4.44 12.02 2.21
CA GLU A 83 -4.24 13.09 3.18
C GLU A 83 -5.24 13.01 4.37
N GLU A 84 -5.21 14.00 5.25
CA GLU A 84 -6.01 14.02 6.49
C GLU A 84 -7.51 13.82 6.23
N GLY A 85 -8.12 12.87 6.94
CA GLY A 85 -9.54 12.52 6.80
C GLY A 85 -9.88 11.58 5.64
N GLY A 86 -8.90 11.13 4.86
CA GLY A 86 -9.07 10.10 3.83
C GLY A 86 -8.91 8.66 4.36
N ALA A 87 -8.59 7.71 3.48
CA ALA A 87 -8.37 6.32 3.84
C ALA A 87 -6.98 5.82 3.40
N ILE A 88 -6.61 4.64 3.87
CA ILE A 88 -5.57 3.84 3.22
C ILE A 88 -6.31 2.90 2.27
N THR A 89 -6.17 3.13 0.97
CA THR A 89 -6.91 2.40 -0.05
C THR A 89 -5.99 1.39 -0.74
N SER A 90 -6.38 0.11 -0.70
CA SER A 90 -5.77 -0.94 -1.51
C SER A 90 -6.62 -1.22 -2.75
N LEU A 91 -6.02 -1.13 -3.92
CA LEU A 91 -6.73 -1.20 -5.21
C LEU A 91 -5.84 -1.77 -6.31
N LEU A 92 -6.46 -2.15 -7.43
CA LEU A 92 -5.76 -2.44 -8.67
C LEU A 92 -5.59 -1.13 -9.48
N PRO A 93 -4.58 -1.02 -10.36
CA PRO A 93 -4.41 0.14 -11.24
C PRO A 93 -5.65 0.42 -12.11
N SER A 94 -6.40 -0.62 -12.49
CA SER A 94 -7.63 -0.48 -13.27
C SER A 94 -8.84 0.06 -12.48
N ASP A 95 -8.76 0.10 -11.15
CA ASP A 95 -9.80 0.67 -10.29
C ASP A 95 -9.60 2.17 -10.01
N TYR A 96 -8.46 2.75 -10.43
CA TYR A 96 -8.09 4.16 -10.27
C TYR A 96 -8.51 4.99 -11.49
#